data_AF-A0A8J6LCX1-F1
#
_entry.id   AF-A0A8J6LCX1-F1
#
_cell.length_a   1.000
_cell.length_b   1.000
_cell.length_c   1.000
_cell.angle_alpha   90.00
_cell.angle_beta   90.00
_cell.angle_gamma   90.00
#
_symmetry.space_group_name_H-M   'P 1'
#
loop_
_entity.id
_entity.type
_entity.pdbx_description
1 polymer ?
#
loop_
_entity_poly.entity_id
_entity_poly.type
_entity_poly.pdbx_seq_one_letter_code
_entity_poly.pdbx_strand_id
1 'polypeptide(L)'
;MKIYDSVRLLMKQHAFVRTNVPRVTSYKPHSDKALSLPNFQKFIYFIFAPTFIYRDEYPRTQTIRWKFVFYNFGEVLGIIWLLSLVVERFLIPHFEDICLRKYTLSEVMVPVVANSLPGILFMLCGFYSVLHSFQNAFAEMLTFGDRMFYKEWWTSRSLSEYYRTWNVVVHDWLFTYIYKDMYEIVVPKSKVVAKLAVFLISAVIHEWILSNVLKLFLPIQFTQFFIAGAVLALLNMLDLPVGSTQYTNENLAPPSSSTSCSFYYPDSWERFESPFDDVVGV
;
A
#
# COMPACT_ATOMS: atom_id res chain seq x y z
N MET A 1 15.13 -4.00 11.39
CA MET A 1 14.52 -2.70 11.73
C MET A 1 15.08 -1.53 10.92
N LYS A 2 16.41 -1.33 10.82
CA LYS A 2 17.00 -0.16 10.15
C LYS A 2 16.54 0.08 8.69
N ILE A 3 16.46 -0.96 7.85
CA ILE A 3 16.13 -0.81 6.42
C ILE A 3 14.69 -0.32 6.18
N TYR A 4 13.69 -0.89 6.87
CA TYR A 4 12.29 -0.48 6.71
C TYR A 4 12.09 1.00 7.06
N ASP A 5 12.73 1.46 8.14
CA ASP A 5 12.66 2.87 8.52
C ASP A 5 13.38 3.77 7.50
N SER A 6 14.51 3.33 6.94
CA SER A 6 15.19 4.04 5.86
C SER A 6 14.32 4.20 4.60
N VAL A 7 13.62 3.15 4.16
CA VAL A 7 12.68 3.23 3.02
C VAL A 7 11.53 4.18 3.34
N ARG A 8 10.94 4.05 4.53
CA ARG A 8 9.86 4.92 5.00
C ARG A 8 10.28 6.39 4.99
N LEU A 9 11.46 6.70 5.52
CA LEU A 9 12.00 8.07 5.54
C LEU A 9 12.32 8.58 4.14
N LEU A 10 12.87 7.75 3.25
CA LEU A 10 13.12 8.10 1.86
C LEU A 10 11.82 8.52 1.14
N MET A 11 10.77 7.70 1.26
CA MET A 11 9.46 8.00 0.67
C MET A 11 8.89 9.31 1.19
N LYS A 12 9.02 9.57 2.50
CA LYS A 12 8.55 10.83 3.11
C LYS A 12 9.38 12.03 2.66
N GLN A 13 10.70 11.92 2.62
CA GLN A 13 11.56 12.99 2.13
C GLN A 13 11.24 13.32 0.67
N HIS A 14 11.09 12.30 -0.18
CA HIS A 14 10.68 12.47 -1.57
C HIS A 14 9.33 13.20 -1.66
N ALA A 15 8.32 12.74 -0.92
CA ALA A 15 6.99 13.34 -0.89
C ALA A 15 7.03 14.82 -0.46
N PHE A 16 7.79 15.13 0.59
CA PHE A 16 7.93 16.50 1.10
C PHE A 16 8.61 17.41 0.07
N VAL A 17 9.71 16.99 -0.54
CA VAL A 17 10.42 17.78 -1.55
C VAL A 17 9.54 17.96 -2.79
N ARG A 18 8.97 16.88 -3.32
CA ARG A 18 8.19 16.90 -4.57
C ARG A 18 6.90 17.73 -4.46
N THR A 19 6.28 17.78 -3.27
CA THR A 19 5.11 18.64 -3.02
C THR A 19 5.49 20.13 -2.87
N ASN A 20 6.65 20.45 -2.29
CA ASN A 20 7.03 21.84 -2.01
C ASN A 20 7.83 22.51 -3.15
N VAL A 21 8.60 21.76 -3.95
CA VAL A 21 9.38 22.31 -5.08
C VAL A 21 8.52 23.13 -6.05
N PRO A 22 7.34 22.65 -6.52
CA PRO A 22 6.49 23.43 -7.41
C PRO A 22 6.03 24.77 -6.81
N ARG A 23 5.87 24.86 -5.48
CA ARG A 23 5.47 26.09 -4.80
C ARG A 23 6.56 27.16 -4.87
N VAL A 24 7.82 26.72 -4.80
CA VAL A 24 8.98 27.60 -4.88
C VAL A 24 9.29 27.96 -6.33
N THR A 25 9.20 27.02 -7.26
CA THR A 25 9.52 27.28 -8.68
C THR A 25 8.45 28.11 -9.39
N SER A 26 7.18 28.00 -8.99
CA SER A 26 6.09 28.84 -9.53
C SER A 26 6.00 30.22 -8.87
N TYR A 27 6.79 30.48 -7.83
CA TYR A 27 6.79 31.75 -7.13
C TYR A 27 7.36 32.87 -7.99
N LYS A 28 6.59 33.94 -8.15
CA LYS A 28 7.02 35.16 -8.84
C LYS A 28 7.47 36.19 -7.78
N PRO A 29 8.74 36.65 -7.79
CA PRO A 29 9.29 37.56 -6.77
C PRO A 29 8.57 38.90 -6.59
N HIS A 30 7.70 39.29 -7.53
CA HIS A 30 6.97 40.56 -7.53
C HIS A 30 5.44 40.34 -7.49
N SER A 31 5.01 39.16 -7.03
CA SER A 31 3.60 38.86 -6.77
C SER A 31 3.25 39.23 -5.33
N ASP A 32 2.08 39.83 -5.11
CA ASP A 32 1.55 40.19 -3.78
C ASP A 32 1.31 38.97 -2.87
N LYS A 33 1.32 37.76 -3.43
CA LYS A 33 1.17 36.51 -2.67
C LYS A 33 2.50 36.11 -2.02
N ALA A 34 2.57 36.15 -0.70
CA ALA A 34 3.71 35.61 0.06
C ALA A 34 3.91 34.10 -0.21
N LEU A 35 5.17 33.66 -0.25
CA LEU A 35 5.52 32.25 -0.41
C LEU A 35 5.11 31.46 0.84
N SER A 36 4.12 30.57 0.70
CA SER A 36 3.65 29.69 1.78
C SER A 36 4.53 28.45 1.92
N LEU A 37 5.60 28.57 2.70
CA LEU A 37 6.44 27.43 3.08
C LEU A 37 5.91 26.74 4.34
N PRO A 38 6.05 25.41 4.43
CA PRO A 38 5.64 24.68 5.62
C PRO A 38 6.59 24.96 6.79
N ASN A 39 6.01 25.16 7.97
CA ASN A 39 6.78 25.26 9.21
C ASN A 39 7.42 23.89 9.55
N PHE A 40 8.57 23.91 10.22
CA PHE A 40 9.29 22.72 10.67
C PHE A 40 8.42 21.78 11.52
N GLN A 41 7.50 22.33 12.33
CA GLN A 41 6.54 21.53 13.11
C GLN A 41 5.65 20.64 12.23
N LYS A 42 5.19 21.15 11.08
CA LYS A 42 4.36 20.39 10.12
C LYS A 42 5.16 19.25 9.50
N PHE A 43 6.43 19.51 9.19
CA PHE A 43 7.35 18.49 8.70
C PHE A 43 7.56 17.37 9.74
N ILE A 44 7.86 17.71 10.99
CA ILE A 44 8.03 16.71 12.05
C ILE A 44 6.75 15.88 12.26
N TYR A 45 5.58 16.52 12.27
CA TYR A 45 4.31 15.80 12.35
C TYR A 45 4.16 14.80 11.20
N PHE A 46 4.44 15.22 9.97
CA PHE A 46 4.39 14.35 8.80
C PHE A 46 5.36 13.16 8.89
N ILE A 47 6.56 13.36 9.43
CA ILE A 47 7.53 12.27 9.62
C ILE A 47 6.97 11.16 10.52
N PHE A 48 6.11 11.47 11.49
CA PHE A 48 5.48 10.46 12.34
C PHE A 48 4.10 9.99 11.85
N ALA A 49 3.37 10.81 11.10
CA ALA A 49 2.03 10.48 10.60
C ALA A 49 2.04 9.17 9.77
N PRO A 50 1.01 8.31 9.89
CA PRO A 50 0.93 7.03 9.16
C PRO A 50 0.50 7.23 7.69
N THR A 51 1.09 8.19 7.00
CA THR A 51 0.86 8.48 5.58
C THR A 51 2.17 8.83 4.88
N PHE A 52 2.23 8.59 3.57
CA PHE A 52 3.34 8.98 2.71
C PHE A 52 3.03 10.19 1.82
N ILE A 53 1.80 10.71 1.85
CA ILE A 53 1.43 11.91 1.10
C ILE A 53 1.60 13.14 2.00
N TYR A 54 2.45 14.08 1.58
CA TYR A 54 2.65 15.32 2.32
C TYR A 54 1.49 16.30 2.08
N ARG A 55 0.89 16.81 3.16
CA ARG A 55 -0.10 17.89 3.18
C ARG A 55 0.21 18.83 4.34
N ASP A 56 -0.08 20.12 4.19
CA ASP A 56 0.16 21.09 5.26
C ASP A 56 -0.82 20.95 6.43
N GLU A 57 -1.99 20.38 6.16
CA GLU A 57 -3.06 20.14 7.11
C GLU A 57 -3.66 18.77 6.85
N TYR A 58 -3.87 18.01 7.93
CA TYR A 58 -4.47 16.69 7.92
C TYR A 58 -5.75 16.73 8.77
N PRO A 59 -6.76 15.92 8.45
CA PRO A 59 -7.91 15.76 9.33
C PRO A 59 -7.44 15.24 10.69
N ARG A 60 -7.94 15.85 11.78
CA ARG A 60 -7.53 15.53 13.15
C ARG A 60 -8.69 15.10 14.03
N THR A 61 -8.42 14.18 14.94
CA THR A 61 -9.35 13.80 16.01
C THR A 61 -9.22 14.75 17.20
N GLN A 62 -10.31 14.98 17.94
CA GLN A 62 -10.32 15.94 19.05
C GLN A 62 -9.64 15.40 20.31
N THR A 63 -9.70 14.09 20.54
CA THR A 63 -9.17 13.45 21.75
C THR A 63 -8.42 12.17 21.39
N ILE A 64 -7.52 11.75 22.29
CA ILE A 64 -6.77 10.50 22.20
C ILE A 64 -7.45 9.46 23.10
N ARG A 65 -7.92 8.37 22.52
CA ARG A 65 -8.52 7.23 23.22
C ARG A 65 -7.42 6.23 23.62
N TRP A 66 -6.77 6.46 24.75
CA TRP A 66 -5.66 5.62 25.22
C TRP A 66 -6.00 4.13 25.36
N LYS A 67 -7.24 3.78 25.75
CA LYS A 67 -7.69 2.38 25.79
C LYS A 67 -7.56 1.72 24.41
N PHE A 68 -8.00 2.40 23.36
CA PHE A 68 -7.86 1.92 21.98
C PHE A 68 -6.39 1.72 21.62
N VAL A 69 -5.51 2.69 21.95
CA VAL A 69 -4.05 2.57 21.73
C VAL A 69 -3.48 1.32 22.42
N PHE A 70 -3.79 1.09 23.69
CA PHE A 70 -3.31 -0.07 24.44
C PHE A 70 -3.81 -1.40 23.88
N TYR A 71 -5.08 -1.48 23.46
CA TYR A 71 -5.62 -2.68 22.80
C TYR A 71 -4.87 -3.00 21.50
N ASN A 72 -4.68 -2.00 20.63
CA ASN A 72 -3.96 -2.19 19.37
C ASN A 72 -2.50 -2.63 19.60
N PHE A 73 -1.79 -2.03 20.57
CA PHE A 73 -0.43 -2.50 20.91
C PHE A 73 -0.42 -3.90 21.52
N GLY A 74 -1.42 -4.24 22.32
CA GLY A 74 -1.61 -5.60 22.84
C GLY A 74 -1.81 -6.63 21.72
N GLU A 75 -2.62 -6.30 20.72
CA GLU A 75 -2.81 -7.13 19.52
C GLU A 75 -1.51 -7.35 18.75
N VAL A 76 -0.71 -6.29 18.54
CA VAL A 76 0.61 -6.39 17.88
C VAL A 76 1.52 -7.34 18.65
N LEU A 77 1.61 -7.22 19.97
CA LEU A 77 2.43 -8.10 20.80
C LEU A 77 1.93 -9.55 20.76
N GLY A 78 0.60 -9.75 20.83
CA GLY A 78 -0.01 -11.07 20.73
C GLY A 78 0.27 -11.74 19.37
N ILE A 79 0.24 -10.97 18.29
CA ILE A 79 0.56 -11.49 16.95
C ILE A 79 2.04 -11.80 16.81
N ILE A 80 2.95 -10.96 17.34
CA ILE A 80 4.39 -11.26 17.33
C ILE A 80 4.65 -12.59 18.07
N TRP A 81 4.01 -12.79 19.21
CA TRP A 81 4.11 -14.04 19.96
C TRP A 81 3.55 -15.22 19.16
N LEU A 82 2.35 -15.10 18.58
CA LEU A 82 1.76 -16.13 17.70
C LEU A 82 2.68 -16.48 16.52
N LEU A 83 3.24 -15.48 15.84
CA LEU A 83 4.15 -15.69 14.72
C LEU A 83 5.44 -16.39 15.14
N SER A 84 5.95 -16.11 16.34
CA SER A 84 7.12 -16.83 16.87
C SER A 84 6.84 -18.33 17.04
N LEU A 85 5.66 -18.69 17.56
CA LEU A 85 5.22 -20.08 17.67
C LEU A 85 5.04 -20.75 16.30
N VAL A 86 4.49 -20.02 15.33
CA VAL A 86 4.32 -20.54 13.96
C VAL A 86 5.69 -20.83 13.33
N VAL A 87 6.65 -19.92 13.51
CA VAL A 87 8.02 -20.10 13.00
C VAL A 87 8.69 -21.30 13.66
N GLU A 88 8.68 -21.37 14.98
CA GLU A 88 9.32 -22.45 15.72
C GLU A 88 8.72 -23.82 15.41
N ARG A 89 7.39 -23.91 15.29
CA ARG A 89 6.69 -25.18 15.13
C ARG A 89 6.61 -25.67 13.69
N PHE A 90 6.44 -24.76 12.72
CA PHE A 90 6.19 -25.13 11.32
C PHE A 90 7.37 -24.82 10.40
N LEU A 91 8.01 -23.67 10.54
CA LEU A 91 9.08 -23.27 9.61
C LEU A 91 10.42 -23.91 9.98
N ILE A 92 10.90 -23.78 11.22
CA ILE A 92 12.25 -24.24 11.59
C ILE A 92 12.48 -25.73 11.23
N PRO A 93 11.61 -26.70 11.59
CA PRO A 93 11.88 -28.12 11.36
C PRO A 93 12.01 -28.51 9.88
N HIS A 94 11.39 -27.77 8.97
CA HIS A 94 11.47 -28.05 7.53
C HIS A 94 12.71 -27.43 6.86
N PHE A 95 13.33 -26.43 7.50
CA PHE A 95 14.38 -25.62 6.91
C PHE A 95 15.76 -25.80 7.59
N GLU A 96 15.87 -26.61 8.64
CA GLU A 96 17.13 -26.90 9.36
C GLU A 96 18.24 -27.45 8.44
N ASP A 97 17.89 -28.27 7.44
CA ASP A 97 18.85 -28.97 6.59
C ASP A 97 19.21 -28.25 5.27
N ILE A 98 18.59 -27.09 4.99
CA ILE A 98 18.58 -26.49 3.64
C ILE A 98 19.96 -26.08 3.13
N CYS A 99 20.94 -25.94 4.02
CA CYS A 99 22.33 -25.61 3.68
C CYS A 99 23.30 -26.81 3.80
N LEU A 100 22.82 -27.99 4.21
CA LEU A 100 23.66 -29.15 4.50
C LEU A 100 23.72 -30.15 3.33
N ARG A 101 22.72 -30.15 2.44
CA ARG A 101 22.66 -31.03 1.27
C ARG A 101 22.28 -30.27 0.00
N LYS A 102 22.65 -30.83 -1.16
CA LYS A 102 22.12 -30.36 -2.44
C LYS A 102 20.69 -30.89 -2.59
N TYR A 103 19.77 -29.99 -2.91
CA TYR A 103 18.36 -30.33 -3.11
C TYR A 103 18.04 -30.39 -4.61
N THR A 104 17.23 -31.38 -4.99
CA THR A 104 16.57 -31.42 -6.29
C THR A 104 15.33 -30.51 -6.26
N LEU A 105 14.91 -29.95 -7.40
CA LEU A 105 13.72 -29.09 -7.47
C LEU A 105 12.47 -29.74 -6.85
N SER A 106 12.25 -31.04 -7.07
CA SER A 106 11.13 -31.79 -6.48
C SER A 106 11.18 -31.81 -4.95
N GLU A 107 12.36 -31.92 -4.36
CA GLU A 107 12.57 -31.94 -2.90
C GLU A 107 12.36 -30.56 -2.27
N VAL A 108 12.54 -29.47 -3.03
CA VAL A 108 12.24 -28.10 -2.58
C VAL A 108 10.74 -27.80 -2.66
N MET A 109 10.05 -28.33 -3.67
CA MET A 109 8.62 -28.05 -3.86
C MET A 109 7.74 -28.63 -2.74
N VAL A 110 8.10 -29.80 -2.20
CA VAL A 110 7.36 -30.45 -1.11
C VAL A 110 7.24 -29.54 0.14
N PRO A 111 8.34 -29.02 0.72
CA PRO A 111 8.25 -28.10 1.85
C PRO A 111 7.61 -26.76 1.49
N VAL A 112 7.76 -26.25 0.26
CA VAL A 112 7.05 -25.02 -0.16
C VAL A 112 5.54 -25.19 -0.10
N VAL A 113 5.02 -26.30 -0.64
CA VAL A 113 3.59 -26.60 -0.60
C VAL A 113 3.12 -26.86 0.84
N ALA A 114 3.88 -27.64 1.62
CA ALA A 114 3.55 -27.92 3.03
C ALA A 114 3.51 -26.64 3.89
N ASN A 115 4.39 -25.67 3.61
CA ASN A 115 4.46 -24.40 4.35
C ASN A 115 3.57 -23.30 3.77
N SER A 116 2.76 -23.59 2.74
CA SER A 116 1.87 -22.59 2.14
C SER A 116 0.80 -22.09 3.13
N LEU A 117 0.23 -22.97 3.95
CA LEU A 117 -0.75 -22.59 4.98
C LEU A 117 -0.12 -21.72 6.09
N PRO A 118 0.99 -22.12 6.74
CA PRO A 118 1.74 -21.23 7.63
C PRO A 118 2.13 -19.90 6.98
N GLY A 119 2.50 -19.91 5.69
CA GLY A 119 2.83 -18.70 4.93
C GLY A 119 1.65 -17.74 4.77
N ILE A 120 0.46 -18.26 4.43
CA ILE A 120 -0.77 -17.45 4.35
C ILE A 120 -1.11 -16.88 5.73
N LEU A 121 -1.03 -17.68 6.79
CA LEU A 121 -1.24 -17.21 8.16
C LEU A 121 -0.25 -16.09 8.52
N PHE A 122 1.03 -16.26 8.18
CA PHE A 122 2.07 -15.26 8.41
C PHE A 122 1.76 -13.94 7.68
N MET A 123 1.31 -14.03 6.43
CA MET A 123 0.93 -12.89 5.60
C MET A 123 -0.29 -12.15 6.18
N LEU A 124 -1.34 -12.86 6.59
CA LEU A 124 -2.54 -12.28 7.20
C LEU A 124 -2.26 -11.63 8.56
N CYS A 125 -1.50 -12.31 9.42
CA CYS A 125 -1.08 -11.78 10.71
C CYS A 125 -0.17 -10.56 10.56
N GLY A 126 0.79 -10.59 9.62
CA GLY A 126 1.65 -9.46 9.31
C GLY A 126 0.86 -8.27 8.78
N PHE A 127 -0.10 -8.51 7.88
CA PHE A 127 -1.03 -7.50 7.39
C PHE A 127 -1.80 -6.82 8.53
N TYR A 128 -2.48 -7.61 9.36
CA TYR A 128 -3.29 -7.08 10.45
C TYR A 128 -2.43 -6.34 11.48
N SER A 129 -1.31 -6.94 11.90
CA SER A 129 -0.41 -6.33 12.89
C SER A 129 0.11 -4.97 12.42
N VAL A 130 0.55 -4.86 11.16
CA VAL A 130 1.18 -3.62 10.65
C VAL A 130 0.14 -2.61 10.15
N LEU A 131 -0.73 -2.99 9.22
CA LEU A 131 -1.64 -2.06 8.52
C LEU A 131 -2.92 -1.78 9.32
N HIS A 132 -3.33 -2.69 10.20
CA HIS A 132 -4.46 -2.44 11.09
C HIS A 132 -3.97 -1.91 12.43
N SER A 133 -3.45 -2.76 13.31
CA SER A 133 -3.28 -2.41 14.72
C SER A 133 -2.17 -1.37 14.93
N PHE A 134 -0.98 -1.58 14.34
CA PHE A 134 0.14 -0.65 14.51
C PHE A 134 -0.15 0.73 13.92
N GLN A 135 -0.62 0.81 12.67
CA GLN A 135 -0.96 2.09 12.06
C GLN A 135 -2.11 2.81 12.77
N ASN A 136 -3.14 2.11 13.23
CA ASN A 136 -4.22 2.73 14.01
C ASN A 136 -3.76 3.22 15.39
N ALA A 137 -2.87 2.49 16.06
CA ALA A 137 -2.27 2.94 17.32
C ALA A 137 -1.50 4.25 17.12
N PHE A 138 -0.64 4.32 16.11
CA PHE A 138 0.09 5.55 15.77
C PHE A 138 -0.82 6.68 15.31
N ALA A 139 -1.85 6.38 14.52
CA ALA A 139 -2.84 7.36 14.09
C ALA A 139 -3.57 7.98 15.28
N GLU A 140 -4.02 7.16 16.23
CA GLU A 140 -4.71 7.63 17.43
C GLU A 140 -3.78 8.49 18.32
N MET A 141 -2.54 8.04 18.57
CA MET A 141 -1.56 8.81 19.35
C MET A 141 -1.24 10.16 18.74
N LEU A 142 -1.20 10.25 17.40
CA LEU A 142 -0.92 11.49 16.67
C LEU A 142 -2.18 12.32 16.40
N THR A 143 -3.36 11.89 16.85
CA THR A 143 -4.67 12.49 16.51
C THR A 143 -4.93 12.56 15.00
N PHE A 144 -4.38 11.64 14.23
CA PHE A 144 -4.58 11.54 12.79
C PHE A 144 -5.96 10.94 12.48
N GLY A 145 -6.78 11.70 11.75
CA GLY A 145 -8.18 11.36 11.46
C GLY A 145 -8.37 10.51 10.20
N ASP A 146 -7.42 10.53 9.27
CA ASP A 146 -7.50 9.70 8.06
C ASP A 146 -6.96 8.30 8.34
N ARG A 147 -7.84 7.31 8.46
CA ARG A 147 -7.45 5.95 8.90
C ARG A 147 -7.72 4.88 7.85
N MET A 148 -7.91 5.30 6.61
CA MET A 148 -8.14 4.39 5.50
C MET A 148 -6.81 3.85 4.96
N PHE A 149 -6.15 2.99 5.74
CA PHE A 149 -4.85 2.43 5.36
C PHE A 149 -4.94 1.29 4.34
N TYR A 150 -6.09 0.62 4.30
CA TYR A 150 -6.43 -0.46 3.39
C TYR A 150 -7.96 -0.47 3.16
N LYS A 151 -8.40 -1.18 2.11
CA LYS A 151 -9.80 -1.44 1.79
C LYS A 151 -10.06 -2.95 1.77
N GLU A 152 -11.25 -3.37 1.35
CA GLU A 152 -11.66 -4.78 1.23
C GLU A 152 -10.89 -5.52 0.12
N TRP A 153 -9.59 -5.71 0.30
CA TRP A 153 -8.71 -6.31 -0.70
C TRP A 153 -8.98 -7.81 -0.89
N TRP A 154 -9.57 -8.46 0.11
CA TRP A 154 -9.90 -9.88 0.07
C TRP A 154 -11.11 -10.19 -0.81
N THR A 155 -11.95 -9.20 -1.13
CA THR A 155 -13.08 -9.34 -2.08
C THR A 155 -12.74 -8.87 -3.48
N SER A 156 -11.50 -8.41 -3.71
CA SER A 156 -11.07 -7.87 -5.01
C SER A 156 -11.16 -8.93 -6.11
N ARG A 157 -11.79 -8.55 -7.24
CA ARG A 157 -12.03 -9.47 -8.38
C ARG A 157 -10.94 -9.41 -9.44
N SER A 158 -10.08 -8.40 -9.36
CA SER A 158 -8.96 -8.22 -10.28
C SER A 158 -7.66 -7.93 -9.53
N LEU A 159 -6.53 -8.30 -10.14
CA LEU A 159 -5.21 -8.01 -9.58
C LEU A 159 -4.94 -6.49 -9.47
N SER A 160 -5.49 -5.71 -10.41
CA SER A 160 -5.44 -4.24 -10.38
C SER A 160 -6.17 -3.66 -9.16
N GLU A 161 -7.34 -4.21 -8.82
CA GLU A 161 -8.08 -3.82 -7.63
C GLU A 161 -7.34 -4.21 -6.36
N TYR A 162 -6.84 -5.44 -6.27
CA TYR A 162 -6.05 -5.92 -5.13
C TYR A 162 -4.86 -4.99 -4.78
N TYR A 163 -4.07 -4.58 -5.78
CA TYR A 163 -2.92 -3.69 -5.54
C TYR A 163 -3.33 -2.28 -5.07
N ARG A 164 -4.54 -1.82 -5.42
CA ARG A 164 -5.08 -0.52 -4.99
C ARG A 164 -5.64 -0.55 -3.58
N THR A 165 -6.12 -1.71 -3.13
CA THR A 165 -6.88 -1.85 -1.88
C THR A 165 -6.04 -2.45 -0.75
N TRP A 166 -5.00 -3.25 -1.04
CA TRP A 166 -4.18 -3.93 -0.04
C TRP A 166 -3.44 -2.98 0.92
N ASN A 167 -2.69 -2.02 0.37
CA ASN A 167 -1.93 -1.04 1.15
C ASN A 167 -2.06 0.32 0.47
N VAL A 168 -3.14 1.03 0.82
CA VAL A 168 -3.51 2.32 0.23
C VAL A 168 -2.38 3.34 0.48
N VAL A 169 -1.72 3.29 1.63
CA VAL A 169 -0.67 4.26 2.00
C VAL A 169 0.52 4.23 1.04
N VAL A 170 1.01 3.03 0.70
CA VAL A 170 2.11 2.86 -0.27
C VAL A 170 1.61 3.05 -1.70
N HIS A 171 0.43 2.52 -2.01
CA HIS A 171 -0.19 2.68 -3.31
C HIS A 171 -0.34 4.16 -3.69
N ASP A 172 -0.87 5.00 -2.81
CA ASP A 172 -1.10 6.41 -3.06
C ASP A 172 0.21 7.16 -3.31
N TRP A 173 1.28 6.80 -2.60
CA TRP A 173 2.60 7.38 -2.85
C TRP A 173 3.15 7.00 -4.22
N LEU A 174 3.06 5.71 -4.57
CA LEU A 174 3.47 5.21 -5.89
C LEU A 174 2.66 5.88 -7.00
N PHE A 175 1.35 6.02 -6.81
CA PHE A 175 0.48 6.67 -7.79
C PHE A 175 0.79 8.17 -7.93
N THR A 176 0.82 8.89 -6.82
CA THR A 176 0.93 10.35 -6.80
C THR A 176 2.29 10.85 -7.27
N TYR A 177 3.37 10.19 -6.82
CA TYR A 177 4.72 10.71 -7.02
C TYR A 177 5.54 9.94 -8.06
N ILE A 178 5.19 8.71 -8.38
CA ILE A 178 5.92 7.91 -9.38
C ILE A 178 5.09 7.79 -10.65
N TYR A 179 3.88 7.24 -10.59
CA TYR A 179 3.04 7.02 -11.76
C TYR A 179 2.71 8.33 -12.47
N LYS A 180 2.20 9.34 -11.73
CA LYS A 180 1.80 10.63 -12.30
C LYS A 180 2.98 11.34 -12.97
N ASP A 181 4.12 11.40 -12.30
CA ASP A 181 5.34 12.02 -12.83
C ASP A 181 5.88 11.28 -14.06
N MET A 182 5.87 9.95 -14.04
CA MET A 182 6.26 9.14 -15.20
C MET A 182 5.31 9.36 -16.39
N TYR A 183 4.01 9.49 -16.14
CA TYR A 183 2.99 9.65 -17.18
C TYR A 183 2.92 11.08 -17.74
N GLU A 184 3.13 12.10 -16.91
CA GLU A 184 3.01 13.52 -17.31
C GLU A 184 4.33 14.11 -17.80
N ILE A 185 5.46 13.73 -17.19
CA ILE A 185 6.76 14.39 -17.41
C ILE A 185 7.71 13.52 -18.24
N VAL A 186 7.90 12.26 -17.85
CA VAL A 186 8.99 11.42 -18.41
C VAL A 186 8.59 10.74 -19.71
N VAL A 187 7.42 10.08 -19.73
CA VAL A 187 6.91 9.35 -20.90
C VAL A 187 5.46 9.76 -21.16
N PRO A 188 5.25 10.95 -21.75
CA PRO A 188 3.91 11.49 -21.99
C PRO A 188 3.00 10.49 -22.71
N LYS A 189 1.79 10.31 -22.17
CA LYS A 189 0.70 9.50 -22.75
C LYS A 189 0.93 7.97 -22.81
N SER A 190 2.04 7.44 -22.30
CA SER A 190 2.26 5.98 -22.24
C SER A 190 1.89 5.38 -20.89
N LYS A 191 0.62 4.93 -20.75
CA LYS A 191 0.13 4.29 -19.52
C LYS A 191 0.88 2.99 -19.19
N VAL A 192 1.28 2.23 -20.21
CA VAL A 192 1.95 0.93 -20.01
C VAL A 192 3.35 1.12 -19.44
N VAL A 193 4.13 2.04 -20.00
CA VAL A 193 5.49 2.32 -19.51
C VAL A 193 5.45 2.89 -18.10
N ALA A 194 4.51 3.80 -17.80
CA ALA A 194 4.34 4.33 -16.45
C ALA A 194 3.99 3.25 -15.42
N LYS A 195 3.07 2.31 -15.75
CA LYS A 195 2.74 1.17 -14.87
C LYS A 195 3.94 0.25 -14.67
N LEU A 196 4.65 -0.13 -15.75
CA LEU A 196 5.82 -1.00 -15.65
C LEU A 196 6.93 -0.37 -14.80
N ALA A 197 7.15 0.94 -14.90
CA ALA A 197 8.11 1.65 -14.06
C ALA A 197 7.76 1.58 -12.56
N VAL A 198 6.48 1.75 -12.21
CA VAL A 198 6.00 1.62 -10.83
C VAL A 198 6.22 0.20 -10.30
N PHE A 199 5.88 -0.82 -11.10
CA PHE A 199 6.11 -2.22 -10.72
C PHE A 199 7.60 -2.53 -10.57
N LEU A 200 8.46 -2.01 -11.46
CA LEU A 200 9.90 -2.20 -11.39
C LEU A 200 10.50 -1.60 -10.12
N ILE A 201 10.16 -0.34 -9.82
CA ILE A 201 10.62 0.35 -8.60
C ILE A 201 10.14 -0.42 -7.35
N SER A 202 8.86 -0.81 -7.33
CA SER A 202 8.31 -1.61 -6.23
C SER A 202 9.05 -2.94 -6.08
N ALA A 203 9.29 -3.67 -7.17
CA ALA A 203 9.96 -4.97 -7.16
C ALA A 203 11.39 -4.86 -6.60
N VAL A 204 12.17 -3.87 -7.05
CA VAL A 204 13.54 -3.64 -6.56
C VAL A 204 13.55 -3.33 -5.07
N ILE A 205 12.64 -2.48 -4.58
CA ILE A 205 12.58 -2.13 -3.16
C ILE A 205 12.18 -3.34 -2.31
N HIS A 206 11.18 -4.13 -2.74
CA HIS A 206 10.79 -5.34 -2.00
C HIS A 206 11.92 -6.37 -1.95
N GLU A 207 12.60 -6.61 -3.08
CA GLU A 207 13.75 -7.51 -3.14
C GLU A 207 14.90 -7.02 -2.26
N TRP A 208 15.18 -5.71 -2.28
CA TRP A 208 16.21 -5.10 -1.44
C TRP A 208 15.91 -5.26 0.06
N ILE A 209 14.66 -5.05 0.47
CA ILE A 209 14.22 -5.27 1.84
C ILE A 209 14.39 -6.74 2.24
N LEU A 210 13.86 -7.67 1.45
CA LEU A 210 13.93 -9.11 1.74
C LEU A 210 15.37 -9.61 1.80
N SER A 211 16.19 -9.22 0.82
CA SER A 211 17.62 -9.57 0.79
C SER A 211 18.36 -9.10 2.04
N ASN A 212 18.03 -7.92 2.55
CA ASN A 212 18.64 -7.40 3.77
C ASN A 212 18.14 -8.07 5.05
N VAL A 213 16.88 -8.51 5.08
CA VAL A 213 16.28 -9.22 6.23
C VAL A 213 16.81 -10.65 6.28
N LEU A 214 16.82 -11.34 5.15
CA LEU A 214 17.26 -12.75 5.03
C LEU A 214 18.80 -12.89 4.95
N LYS A 215 19.53 -11.79 4.73
CA LYS A 215 20.98 -11.78 4.45
C LYS A 215 21.37 -12.65 3.26
N LEU A 216 20.44 -12.84 2.33
CA LEU A 216 20.57 -13.71 1.17
C LEU A 216 19.85 -13.05 -0.01
N PHE A 217 20.52 -12.98 -1.16
CA PHE A 217 19.92 -12.48 -2.39
C PHE A 217 19.25 -13.62 -3.15
N LEU A 218 17.91 -13.64 -3.16
CA LEU A 218 17.09 -14.61 -3.91
C LEU A 218 16.01 -13.84 -4.66
N PRO A 219 16.19 -13.56 -5.97
CA PRO A 219 15.32 -12.67 -6.76
C PRO A 219 13.92 -13.23 -7.07
N ILE A 220 13.39 -14.12 -6.23
CA ILE A 220 12.07 -14.74 -6.36
C ILE A 220 10.99 -13.66 -6.27
N GLN A 221 11.10 -12.74 -5.31
CA GLN A 221 10.10 -11.69 -5.13
C GLN A 221 10.14 -10.68 -6.28
N PHE A 222 11.34 -10.32 -6.74
CA PHE A 222 11.52 -9.49 -7.92
C PHE A 222 10.84 -10.12 -9.15
N THR A 223 11.10 -11.40 -9.43
CA THR A 223 10.49 -12.12 -10.55
C THR A 223 8.96 -12.18 -10.41
N GLN A 224 8.43 -12.42 -9.21
CA GLN A 224 6.98 -12.46 -8.97
C GLN A 224 6.30 -11.12 -9.29
N PHE A 225 6.85 -10.00 -8.80
CA PHE A 225 6.29 -8.67 -9.08
C PHE A 225 6.40 -8.30 -10.57
N PHE A 226 7.50 -8.67 -11.23
CA PHE A 226 7.69 -8.38 -12.64
C PHE A 226 6.72 -9.17 -13.52
N ILE A 227 6.51 -10.47 -13.23
CA ILE A 227 5.52 -11.30 -13.92
C ILE A 227 4.12 -10.73 -13.68
N ALA A 228 3.76 -10.39 -12.44
CA ALA A 228 2.47 -9.77 -12.12
C ALA A 228 2.24 -8.47 -12.90
N GLY A 229 3.24 -7.59 -12.95
CA GLY A 229 3.19 -6.34 -13.72
C GLY A 229 3.08 -6.57 -15.23
N ALA A 230 3.83 -7.53 -15.77
CA ALA A 230 3.80 -7.89 -17.19
C ALA A 230 2.46 -8.51 -17.59
N VAL A 231 1.91 -9.41 -16.76
CA VAL A 231 0.57 -9.99 -16.95
C VAL A 231 -0.48 -8.89 -16.93
N LEU A 232 -0.42 -7.96 -15.97
CA LEU A 232 -1.38 -6.85 -15.93
C LEU A 232 -1.24 -5.91 -17.14
N ALA A 233 -0.02 -5.65 -17.61
CA ALA A 233 0.22 -4.87 -18.82
C ALA A 233 -0.34 -5.57 -20.07
N LEU A 234 -0.14 -6.88 -20.18
CA LEU A 234 -0.64 -7.70 -21.28
C LEU A 234 -2.17 -7.78 -21.27
N LEU A 235 -2.79 -8.03 -20.13
CA LEU A 235 -4.25 -8.07 -20.00
C LEU A 235 -4.92 -6.75 -20.40
N ASN A 236 -4.30 -5.62 -20.04
CA ASN A 236 -4.78 -4.29 -20.46
C ASN A 236 -4.56 -4.01 -21.95
N MET A 237 -3.59 -4.66 -22.61
CA MET A 237 -3.40 -4.54 -24.06
C MET A 237 -4.34 -5.44 -24.86
N LEU A 238 -4.77 -6.55 -24.27
CA LEU A 238 -5.61 -7.54 -24.93
C LEU A 238 -7.12 -7.28 -24.71
N ASP A 239 -7.51 -6.24 -23.97
CA ASP A 239 -8.90 -5.94 -23.58
C ASP A 239 -9.69 -7.17 -23.10
N LEU A 240 -9.00 -8.14 -22.50
CA LEU A 240 -9.63 -9.37 -22.06
C LEU A 240 -10.45 -9.09 -20.80
N PRO A 241 -11.76 -9.38 -20.79
CA PRO A 241 -12.58 -9.19 -19.60
C PRO A 241 -12.17 -10.20 -18.54
N VAL A 242 -11.27 -9.81 -17.66
CA VAL A 242 -10.95 -10.58 -16.46
C VAL A 242 -12.06 -10.33 -15.44
N GLY A 243 -13.08 -11.19 -15.48
CA GLY A 243 -13.97 -11.42 -14.35
C GLY A 243 -14.86 -10.25 -13.94
N SER A 244 -15.38 -9.47 -14.88
CA SER A 244 -16.60 -8.69 -14.63
C SER A 244 -17.83 -9.57 -14.83
N THR A 245 -18.13 -10.47 -13.89
CA THR A 245 -19.54 -10.78 -13.64
C THR A 245 -20.14 -9.52 -13.00
N GLN A 246 -20.47 -8.54 -13.84
CA GLN A 246 -21.59 -7.66 -13.58
C GLN A 246 -22.77 -8.60 -13.40
N TYR A 247 -23.15 -8.87 -12.16
CA TYR A 247 -24.54 -9.19 -11.90
C TYR A 247 -25.28 -7.89 -12.20
N THR A 248 -25.67 -7.70 -13.47
CA THR A 248 -26.70 -6.75 -13.84
C THR A 248 -27.93 -7.15 -13.03
N ASN A 249 -28.19 -6.42 -11.95
CA ASN A 249 -29.47 -6.41 -11.24
C ASN A 249 -30.54 -5.77 -12.13
N GLU A 250 -30.73 -6.26 -13.35
CA GLU A 250 -31.71 -5.71 -14.29
C GLU A 250 -32.99 -6.54 -14.41
N ASN A 251 -33.17 -7.64 -13.66
CA ASN A 251 -34.38 -8.47 -13.81
C ASN A 251 -34.98 -9.04 -12.51
N LEU A 252 -34.81 -8.39 -11.36
CA LEU A 252 -35.57 -8.75 -10.16
C LEU A 252 -36.31 -7.51 -9.63
N ALA A 253 -37.61 -7.46 -9.93
CA ALA A 253 -38.55 -6.62 -9.21
C ALA A 253 -38.37 -6.84 -7.70
N PRO A 254 -38.35 -5.80 -6.86
CA PRO A 254 -38.06 -5.96 -5.44
C PRO A 254 -39.17 -6.78 -4.78
N PRO A 255 -38.87 -7.89 -4.09
CA PRO A 255 -39.82 -8.43 -3.15
C PRO A 255 -39.89 -7.47 -1.97
N SER A 256 -41.12 -7.09 -1.64
CA SER A 256 -41.47 -6.34 -0.45
C SER A 256 -40.87 -6.98 0.81
N SER A 257 -40.38 -6.12 1.71
CA SER A 257 -40.05 -6.40 3.10
C SER A 257 -38.97 -7.46 3.38
N SER A 258 -37.73 -7.01 3.61
CA SER A 258 -36.96 -7.44 4.79
C SER A 258 -35.77 -6.51 5.02
N THR A 259 -35.61 -6.12 6.28
CA THR A 259 -34.61 -5.21 6.80
C THR A 259 -33.23 -5.86 6.72
N SER A 260 -32.41 -5.50 5.73
CA SER A 260 -30.97 -5.77 5.76
C SER A 260 -30.21 -4.44 5.62
N CYS A 261 -29.40 -4.16 6.64
CA CYS A 261 -28.60 -2.95 6.75
C CYS A 261 -27.39 -3.07 5.82
N SER A 262 -27.57 -2.75 4.55
CA SER A 262 -26.46 -2.64 3.60
C SER A 262 -25.79 -1.28 3.80
N PHE A 263 -24.56 -1.29 4.34
CA PHE A 263 -23.70 -0.11 4.40
C PHE A 263 -23.28 0.26 2.97
N TYR A 264 -24.08 1.13 2.34
CA TYR A 264 -23.72 1.83 1.12
C TYR A 264 -22.62 2.85 1.49
N TYR A 265 -21.36 2.54 1.22
CA TYR A 265 -20.27 3.51 1.26
C TYR A 265 -20.22 4.20 -0.10
N PRO A 266 -20.62 5.48 -0.21
CA PRO A 266 -20.44 6.22 -1.45
C PRO A 266 -18.94 6.34 -1.76
N ASP A 267 -18.58 6.05 -3.01
CA ASP A 267 -17.23 6.19 -3.53
C ASP A 267 -16.71 7.60 -3.24
N SER A 268 -15.64 7.69 -2.45
CA SER A 268 -14.95 8.93 -2.11
C SER A 268 -14.31 9.64 -3.32
N TRP A 269 -14.52 9.12 -4.54
CA TRP A 269 -13.97 9.59 -5.80
C TRP A 269 -14.81 10.69 -6.47
N GLU A 270 -16.14 10.70 -6.30
CA GLU A 270 -16.99 11.77 -6.87
C GLU A 270 -16.70 13.15 -6.26
N ARG A 271 -16.10 13.19 -5.06
CA ARG A 271 -15.76 14.45 -4.38
C ARG A 271 -14.45 15.09 -4.89
N PHE A 272 -13.61 14.35 -5.61
CA PHE A 272 -12.32 14.84 -6.11
C PHE A 272 -12.30 15.09 -7.62
N GLU A 273 -13.25 14.57 -8.39
CA GLU A 273 -13.38 14.84 -9.83
C GLU A 273 -14.08 16.18 -10.13
N SER A 274 -14.88 16.70 -9.20
CA SER A 274 -15.68 17.92 -9.41
C SER A 274 -14.94 19.27 -9.59
N PRO A 275 -13.67 19.51 -9.18
CA PRO A 275 -13.02 20.80 -9.46
C PRO A 275 -11.99 20.77 -10.60
N PHE A 276 -11.71 19.61 -11.22
CA PHE A 276 -10.60 19.49 -12.18
C PHE A 276 -11.01 19.56 -13.66
N ASP A 277 -12.30 19.40 -13.96
CA ASP A 277 -12.81 19.57 -15.33
C ASP A 277 -13.06 21.05 -15.72
N ASP A 278 -13.04 21.98 -14.75
CA ASP A 278 -13.26 23.42 -15.00
C ASP A 278 -11.96 24.22 -15.28
N VAL A 279 -10.78 23.59 -15.30
CA VAL A 279 -9.48 24.29 -15.48
C VAL A 279 -8.77 23.96 -16.79
N VAL A 280 -9.32 23.07 -17.61
CA VAL A 280 -8.84 22.83 -18.98
C VAL A 280 -9.95 23.12 -19.98
N GLY A 281 -10.42 24.36 -19.94
CA GLY A 281 -11.17 24.98 -21.04
C GLY A 281 -10.23 25.75 -21.96
N VAL A 282 -9.39 25.03 -22.73
CA VAL A 282 -8.86 25.39 -24.06
C VAL A 282 -8.51 24.10 -24.80
#